data_AF-A0A7K4MLX0-F1
#
_entry.id   AF-A0A7K4MLX0-F1
#
_cell.length_a   1.000
_cell.length_b   1.000
_cell.length_c   1.000
_cell.angle_alpha   90.00
_cell.angle_beta   90.00
_cell.angle_gamma   90.00
#
_symmetry.space_group_name_H-M   'P 1'
#
loop_
_entity.id
_entity.type
_entity.pdbx_description
1 polymer ?
#
loop_
_entity_poly.entity_id
_entity_poly.type
_entity_poly.pdbx_seq_one_letter_code
_entity_poly.pdbx_strand_id
1 'polypeptide(L)'
;MGGLAVVLLGMGLSLGFVYLAMGILIGSAVVPIALTILWKRTNRVAATAGAIIGLLIALTTWVSVAASLPEFGGEISLASLGHNYSMLFANVAGIISGGLIAIIGSLATKTSFNWNDLKDKITLVEMSAADSAKVTEDEATLKKAFKFSVRGGGIMTLVLIIFWPMPLIASGYVFDLGAYGIWVAVSVIWVSVASMFIIFMPLIQARDAIAKVFRGKKAESA
;
A
#
# COMPACT_ATOMS: atom_id res chain seq x y z
N MET A 1 -0.80 14.11 12.24
CA MET A 1 -0.18 12.90 12.84
C MET A 1 0.84 13.18 13.93
N GLY A 2 1.64 14.27 13.87
CA GLY A 2 2.64 14.59 14.91
C GLY A 2 2.08 14.72 16.32
N GLY A 3 0.97 15.45 16.53
CA GLY A 3 0.36 15.59 17.86
C GLY A 3 -0.16 14.27 18.45
N LEU A 4 -0.79 13.42 17.64
CA LEU A 4 -1.22 12.08 18.07
C LEU A 4 -0.03 11.18 18.41
N ALA A 5 1.08 11.31 17.70
CA ALA A 5 2.30 10.56 17.99
C ALA A 5 2.90 10.94 19.35
N VAL A 6 2.84 12.22 19.75
CA VAL A 6 3.29 12.66 21.08
C VAL A 6 2.41 12.06 22.18
N VAL A 7 1.09 12.03 21.98
CA VAL A 7 0.15 11.40 22.93
C VAL A 7 0.42 9.90 23.05
N LEU A 8 0.58 9.21 21.93
CA LEU A 8 0.88 7.77 21.90
C LEU A 8 2.22 7.45 22.56
N LEU A 9 3.24 8.28 22.34
CA LEU A 9 4.53 8.16 23.01
C LEU A 9 4.40 8.34 24.53
N GLY A 10 3.56 9.29 24.97
CA GLY A 10 3.20 9.46 26.38
C GLY A 10 2.49 8.24 26.99
N MET A 11 1.83 7.42 26.17
CA MET A 11 1.22 6.13 26.57
C MET A 11 2.17 4.93 26.44
N GLY A 12 3.44 5.15 26.09
CA GLY A 12 4.44 4.08 25.89
C GLY A 12 4.41 3.40 24.52
N LEU A 13 3.58 3.86 23.58
CA LEU A 13 3.51 3.34 22.21
C LEU A 13 4.44 4.13 21.30
N SER A 14 5.52 3.50 20.83
CA SER A 14 6.41 4.12 19.87
C SER A 14 5.75 4.25 18.49
N LEU A 15 6.16 5.26 17.70
CA LEU A 15 5.75 5.37 16.30
C LEU A 15 6.07 4.09 15.52
N GLY A 16 7.23 3.49 15.76
CA GLY A 16 7.63 2.22 15.15
C GLY A 16 6.67 1.09 15.49
N PHE A 17 6.23 1.00 16.75
CA PHE A 17 5.24 0.02 17.19
C PHE A 17 3.95 0.17 16.38
N VAL A 18 3.43 1.39 16.29
CA VAL A 18 2.16 1.66 15.61
C VAL A 18 2.25 1.36 14.11
N TYR A 19 3.36 1.75 13.46
CA TYR A 19 3.55 1.47 12.04
C TYR A 19 3.64 -0.03 11.73
N LEU A 20 4.34 -0.80 12.55
CA LEU A 20 4.47 -2.24 12.36
C LEU A 20 3.19 -2.99 12.74
N ALA A 21 2.50 -2.55 13.81
CA ALA A 21 1.21 -3.10 14.20
C ALA A 21 0.13 -2.84 13.14
N MET A 22 0.15 -1.68 12.47
CA MET A 22 -0.74 -1.42 11.34
C MET A 22 -0.61 -2.50 10.27
N GLY A 23 0.61 -2.90 9.91
CA GLY A 23 0.82 -3.97 8.95
C GLY A 23 0.20 -5.32 9.37
N ILE A 24 0.17 -5.63 10.67
CA ILE A 24 -0.52 -6.83 11.20
C ILE A 24 -2.04 -6.69 11.02
N LEU A 25 -2.59 -5.53 11.33
CA LEU A 25 -4.03 -5.28 11.34
C LEU A 25 -4.66 -5.15 9.95
N ILE A 26 -3.91 -4.67 8.96
CA ILE A 26 -4.44 -4.43 7.61
C ILE A 26 -3.69 -5.17 6.50
N GLY A 27 -2.51 -5.74 6.77
CA GLY A 27 -1.65 -6.34 5.75
C GLY A 27 -2.28 -7.55 5.04
N SER A 28 -3.12 -8.32 5.74
CA SER A 28 -3.81 -9.48 5.14
C SER A 28 -4.73 -9.13 3.97
N ALA A 29 -5.24 -7.89 3.92
CA ALA A 29 -6.13 -7.42 2.86
C ALA A 29 -5.40 -6.91 1.61
N VAL A 30 -4.08 -6.65 1.70
CA VAL A 30 -3.30 -6.02 0.61
C VAL A 30 -3.34 -6.87 -0.66
N VAL A 31 -3.04 -8.17 -0.55
CA VAL A 31 -3.06 -9.09 -1.70
C VAL A 31 -4.48 -9.30 -2.23
N PRO A 32 -5.51 -9.60 -1.39
CA PRO A 32 -6.90 -9.64 -1.84
C PRO A 32 -7.35 -8.40 -2.63
N ILE A 33 -7.07 -7.20 -2.13
CA ILE A 33 -7.44 -5.95 -2.81
C ILE A 33 -6.74 -5.84 -4.17
N ALA A 34 -5.43 -6.10 -4.21
CA ALA A 34 -4.69 -6.08 -5.48
C ALA A 34 -5.27 -7.07 -6.50
N LEU A 35 -5.64 -8.28 -6.08
CA LEU A 35 -6.25 -9.29 -6.94
C LEU A 35 -7.63 -8.86 -7.46
N THR A 36 -8.44 -8.15 -6.67
CA THR A 36 -9.75 -7.67 -7.15
C THR A 36 -9.64 -6.67 -8.31
N ILE A 37 -8.52 -5.96 -8.41
CA ILE A 37 -8.27 -4.95 -9.45
C ILE A 37 -7.50 -5.56 -10.64
N LEU A 38 -6.57 -6.47 -10.38
CA LEU A 38 -5.62 -6.95 -11.41
C LEU A 38 -6.01 -8.29 -12.02
N TRP A 39 -6.83 -9.10 -11.35
CA TRP A 39 -7.06 -10.48 -11.74
C TRP A 39 -8.52 -10.80 -12.01
N LYS A 40 -8.82 -11.19 -13.26
CA LYS A 40 -10.18 -11.46 -13.74
C LYS A 40 -10.88 -12.63 -13.04
N ARG A 41 -10.15 -13.54 -12.39
CA ARG A 41 -10.75 -14.72 -11.74
C ARG A 41 -11.00 -14.54 -10.24
N THR A 42 -10.68 -13.36 -9.70
CA THR A 42 -10.84 -13.11 -8.27
C THR A 42 -12.28 -13.26 -7.84
N ASN A 43 -12.52 -14.17 -6.90
CA ASN A 43 -13.83 -14.40 -6.32
C ASN A 43 -14.06 -13.48 -5.11
N ARG A 44 -15.23 -12.86 -5.01
CA ARG A 44 -15.58 -11.96 -3.90
C ARG A 44 -15.48 -12.65 -2.53
N VAL A 45 -16.01 -13.86 -2.41
CA VAL A 45 -16.01 -14.61 -1.14
C VAL A 45 -14.59 -15.00 -0.77
N ALA A 46 -13.80 -15.48 -1.73
CA ALA A 46 -12.40 -15.85 -1.49
C ALA A 46 -11.55 -14.63 -1.08
N ALA A 47 -11.74 -13.48 -1.72
CA ALA A 47 -11.02 -12.24 -1.37
C ALA A 47 -11.38 -11.76 0.04
N THR A 48 -12.67 -11.73 0.40
CA THR A 48 -13.11 -11.34 1.75
C THR A 48 -12.65 -12.34 2.81
N ALA A 49 -12.75 -13.64 2.52
CA ALA A 49 -12.27 -14.69 3.42
C ALA A 49 -10.75 -14.58 3.63
N GLY A 50 -9.97 -14.30 2.58
CA GLY A 50 -8.53 -14.08 2.69
C GLY A 50 -8.19 -12.91 3.61
N ALA A 51 -8.88 -11.78 3.47
CA ALA A 51 -8.66 -10.62 4.34
C ALA A 51 -8.97 -10.94 5.82
N ILE A 52 -10.11 -11.58 6.10
CA ILE A 52 -10.57 -11.86 7.47
C ILE A 52 -9.76 -12.98 8.11
N ILE A 53 -9.65 -14.13 7.45
CA ILE A 53 -8.93 -15.29 8.00
C ILE A 53 -7.44 -14.97 8.12
N GLY A 54 -6.87 -14.26 7.14
CA GLY A 54 -5.47 -13.82 7.22
C GLY A 54 -5.21 -12.87 8.38
N LEU A 55 -6.17 -11.99 8.72
CA LEU A 55 -6.07 -11.13 9.91
C LEU A 55 -6.11 -11.95 11.20
N LEU A 56 -6.99 -12.93 11.30
CA LEU A 56 -7.05 -13.82 12.47
C LEU A 56 -5.73 -14.58 12.64
N ILE A 57 -5.17 -15.12 11.56
CA ILE A 57 -3.87 -15.78 11.57
C ILE A 57 -2.78 -14.80 12.03
N ALA A 58 -2.75 -13.58 11.49
CA ALA A 58 -1.76 -12.57 11.86
C ALA A 58 -1.82 -12.23 13.35
N LEU A 59 -3.02 -12.01 13.91
CA LEU A 59 -3.23 -11.71 15.32
C LEU A 59 -2.84 -12.87 16.23
N THR A 60 -3.22 -14.10 15.85
CA THR A 60 -2.81 -15.30 16.59
C THR A 60 -1.29 -15.44 16.56
N THR A 61 -0.65 -15.32 15.39
CA THR A 61 0.82 -15.36 15.29
C THR A 61 1.46 -14.26 16.11
N TRP A 62 0.91 -13.05 16.14
CA TRP A 62 1.46 -11.93 16.91
C TRP A 62 1.50 -12.23 18.41
N VAL A 63 0.37 -12.67 18.97
CA VAL A 63 0.27 -12.99 20.40
C VAL A 63 1.08 -14.26 20.74
N SER A 64 1.01 -15.29 19.89
CA SER A 64 1.74 -16.54 20.10
C SER A 64 3.25 -16.34 20.06
N VAL A 65 3.76 -15.56 19.09
CA VAL A 65 5.20 -15.28 19.02
C VAL A 65 5.63 -14.44 20.23
N ALA A 66 4.88 -13.40 20.58
CA ALA A 66 5.16 -12.60 21.79
C ALA A 66 5.24 -13.47 23.06
N ALA A 67 4.31 -14.39 23.24
CA ALA A 67 4.28 -15.32 24.37
C ALA A 67 5.38 -16.41 24.29
N SER A 68 5.97 -16.66 23.12
CA SER A 68 7.03 -17.66 22.97
C SER A 68 8.44 -17.11 23.18
N LEU A 69 8.59 -15.78 23.29
CA LEU A 69 9.88 -15.13 23.42
C LEU A 69 10.49 -15.41 24.82
N PRO A 70 11.66 -16.09 24.90
CA PRO A 70 12.24 -16.47 26.19
C PRO A 70 12.63 -15.28 27.07
N GLU A 71 13.00 -14.16 26.45
CA GLU A 71 13.43 -12.92 27.12
C GLU A 71 12.31 -12.26 27.94
N PHE A 72 11.04 -12.60 27.67
CA PHE A 72 9.87 -12.08 28.38
C PHE A 72 9.19 -13.14 29.24
N GLY A 73 9.75 -14.35 29.36
CA GLY A 73 9.23 -15.39 30.25
C GLY A 73 7.78 -15.82 29.99
N GLY A 74 7.26 -15.58 28.78
CA GLY A 74 5.85 -15.83 28.43
C GLY A 74 4.89 -14.67 28.69
N GLU A 75 5.37 -13.52 29.18
CA GLU A 75 4.53 -12.36 29.43
C GLU A 75 4.16 -11.62 28.13
N ILE A 76 2.85 -11.44 27.92
CA ILE A 76 2.33 -10.62 26.83
C ILE A 76 2.25 -9.17 27.31
N SER A 77 3.28 -8.40 26.98
CA SER A 77 3.42 -6.99 27.33
C SER A 77 3.64 -6.16 26.07
N LEU A 78 3.64 -4.83 26.23
CA LEU A 78 3.92 -3.91 25.13
C LEU A 78 5.36 -4.12 24.58
N ALA A 79 6.29 -4.57 25.42
CA ALA A 79 7.64 -4.92 25.02
C ALA A 79 7.69 -6.21 24.18
N SER A 80 6.98 -7.27 24.59
CA SER A 80 6.99 -8.55 23.87
C SER A 80 6.19 -8.51 22.55
N LEU A 81 5.07 -7.78 22.52
CA LEU A 81 4.34 -7.46 21.29
C LEU A 81 5.11 -6.51 20.38
N GLY A 82 5.91 -5.63 20.98
CA GLY A 82 6.77 -4.66 20.32
C GLY A 82 8.04 -5.22 19.74
N HIS A 83 8.36 -6.49 20.03
CA HIS A 83 9.61 -7.10 19.64
C HIS A 83 9.66 -7.39 18.13
N ASN A 84 10.83 -7.18 17.52
CA ASN A 84 11.03 -7.27 16.07
C ASN A 84 10.57 -8.62 15.50
N TYR A 85 10.84 -9.74 16.19
CA TYR A 85 10.39 -11.05 15.73
C TYR A 85 8.87 -11.19 15.77
N SER A 86 8.23 -10.75 16.87
CA SER A 86 6.79 -10.80 17.02
C SER A 86 6.08 -10.04 15.91
N MET A 87 6.55 -8.82 15.64
CA MET A 87 6.02 -7.99 14.56
C MET A 87 6.29 -8.57 13.18
N LEU A 88 7.51 -9.05 12.92
CA LEU A 88 7.89 -9.61 11.63
C LEU A 88 7.04 -10.84 11.27
N PHE A 89 6.98 -11.83 12.16
CA PHE A 89 6.26 -13.07 11.88
C PHE A 89 4.77 -12.85 11.70
N ALA A 90 4.16 -11.98 12.51
CA ALA A 90 2.76 -11.62 12.37
C ALA A 90 2.44 -10.94 11.03
N ASN A 91 3.27 -9.96 10.62
CA ASN A 91 3.12 -9.27 9.33
C ASN A 91 3.24 -10.23 8.15
N VAL A 92 4.27 -11.09 8.17
CA VAL A 92 4.50 -12.09 7.12
C VAL A 92 3.36 -13.10 7.07
N ALA A 93 2.94 -13.63 8.22
CA ALA A 93 1.83 -14.58 8.31
C ALA A 93 0.54 -13.97 7.75
N GLY A 94 0.22 -12.73 8.11
CA GLY A 94 -0.98 -12.04 7.62
C GLY A 94 -1.01 -11.86 6.10
N ILE A 95 0.07 -11.31 5.53
CA ILE A 95 0.16 -11.06 4.08
C ILE A 95 0.10 -12.37 3.28
N ILE A 96 0.89 -13.37 3.69
CA ILE A 96 0.98 -14.65 2.96
C ILE A 96 -0.33 -15.41 3.07
N SER A 97 -0.87 -15.57 4.28
CA SER A 97 -2.10 -16.34 4.47
C SER A 97 -3.30 -15.70 3.76
N GLY A 98 -3.47 -14.37 3.88
CA GLY A 98 -4.55 -13.66 3.20
C GLY A 98 -4.44 -13.76 1.67
N GLY A 99 -3.22 -13.65 1.14
CA GLY A 99 -2.95 -13.86 -0.28
C GLY A 99 -3.22 -15.28 -0.76
N LEU A 100 -2.72 -16.30 -0.04
CA LEU A 100 -2.93 -17.71 -0.39
C LEU A 100 -4.41 -18.09 -0.39
N ILE A 101 -5.15 -17.69 0.65
CA ILE A 101 -6.59 -17.98 0.75
C ILE A 101 -7.35 -17.32 -0.42
N ALA A 102 -7.04 -16.06 -0.73
CA ALA A 102 -7.67 -15.36 -1.85
C ALA A 102 -7.33 -16.01 -3.20
N ILE A 103 -6.08 -16.41 -3.43
CA ILE A 103 -5.66 -17.06 -4.68
C ILE A 103 -6.30 -18.44 -4.81
N ILE A 104 -6.13 -19.30 -3.82
CA ILE A 104 -6.62 -20.69 -3.85
C ILE A 104 -8.15 -20.72 -3.93
N GLY A 105 -8.83 -19.92 -3.10
CA GLY A 105 -10.30 -19.85 -3.14
C GLY A 105 -10.84 -19.29 -4.46
N SER A 106 -10.12 -18.36 -5.09
CA SER A 106 -10.49 -17.85 -6.42
C SER A 106 -10.23 -18.87 -7.53
N LEU A 107 -9.14 -19.67 -7.45
CA LEU A 107 -8.89 -20.76 -8.39
C LEU A 107 -9.91 -21.90 -8.27
N ALA A 108 -10.38 -22.19 -7.06
CA ALA A 108 -11.36 -23.23 -6.79
C ALA A 108 -12.76 -22.88 -7.33
N THR A 109 -13.02 -21.61 -7.65
CA THR A 109 -14.32 -21.14 -8.13
C THR A 109 -14.28 -20.84 -9.63
N LYS A 110 -15.36 -21.14 -10.36
CA LYS A 110 -15.50 -20.82 -11.79
C LYS A 110 -15.90 -19.36 -12.07
N THR A 111 -15.49 -18.42 -11.22
CA THR A 111 -15.80 -17.00 -11.43
C THR A 111 -14.83 -16.35 -12.41
N SER A 112 -15.37 -15.61 -13.38
CA SER A 112 -14.59 -14.78 -14.29
C SER A 112 -15.29 -13.45 -14.54
N PHE A 113 -14.55 -12.36 -14.33
CA PHE A 113 -14.96 -11.00 -14.61
C PHE A 113 -14.62 -10.62 -16.06
N ASN A 114 -15.55 -10.01 -16.76
CA ASN A 114 -15.34 -9.48 -18.11
C ASN A 114 -14.99 -7.99 -18.01
N TRP A 115 -13.75 -7.63 -18.38
CA TRP A 115 -13.29 -6.24 -18.31
C TRP A 115 -14.00 -5.30 -19.29
N ASN A 116 -14.60 -5.84 -20.36
CA ASN A 116 -15.37 -5.02 -21.31
C ASN A 116 -16.62 -4.42 -20.65
N ASP A 117 -17.20 -5.10 -19.65
CA ASP A 117 -18.32 -4.58 -18.88
C ASP A 117 -18.00 -3.23 -18.21
N LEU A 118 -16.73 -2.94 -17.88
CA LEU A 118 -16.34 -1.63 -17.35
C LEU A 118 -16.45 -0.53 -18.41
N LYS A 119 -16.18 -0.84 -19.69
CA LYS A 119 -16.32 0.13 -20.78
C LYS A 119 -17.79 0.41 -21.09
N ASP A 120 -18.62 -0.62 -21.03
CA ASP A 120 -20.02 -0.54 -21.43
C ASP A 120 -20.95 -0.03 -20.30
N LYS A 121 -20.63 -0.30 -19.03
CA LYS A 121 -21.49 0.05 -17.88
C LYS A 121 -21.05 1.30 -17.13
N ILE A 122 -19.83 1.79 -17.35
CA ILE A 122 -19.46 3.13 -16.88
C ILE A 122 -20.11 4.10 -17.86
N THR A 123 -21.19 4.75 -17.44
CA THR A 123 -21.84 5.82 -18.20
C THR A 123 -20.86 6.98 -18.34
N LEU A 124 -20.08 6.95 -19.42
CA LEU A 124 -19.38 8.11 -19.92
C LEU A 124 -20.49 9.08 -20.35
N VAL A 125 -20.63 10.20 -19.65
CA VAL A 125 -21.49 11.31 -20.08
C VAL A 125 -21.20 11.54 -21.56
N GLU A 126 -22.24 11.47 -22.40
CA GLU A 126 -22.19 11.22 -23.84
C GLU A 126 -20.94 11.82 -24.52
N MET A 127 -20.05 10.94 -24.95
CA MET A 127 -18.81 11.35 -25.60
C MET A 127 -19.07 11.74 -27.05
N SER A 128 -18.63 12.95 -27.43
CA SER A 128 -18.64 13.41 -28.82
C SER A 128 -17.71 12.54 -29.70
N ALA A 129 -17.91 12.54 -31.02
CA ALA A 129 -17.02 11.89 -31.99
C ALA A 129 -15.54 12.37 -31.84
N ALA A 130 -15.34 13.59 -31.33
CA ALA A 130 -14.02 14.12 -31.01
C ALA A 130 -13.41 13.50 -29.74
N ASP A 131 -14.23 13.10 -28.76
CA ASP A 131 -13.78 12.48 -27.52
C ASP A 131 -13.47 10.99 -27.72
N SER A 132 -14.19 10.30 -28.62
CA SER A 132 -13.92 8.91 -28.99
C SER A 132 -12.61 8.74 -29.77
N ALA A 133 -12.27 9.72 -30.63
CA ALA A 133 -10.95 9.80 -31.27
C ALA A 133 -9.82 10.09 -30.25
N LYS A 134 -10.09 10.91 -29.23
CA LYS A 134 -9.14 11.10 -28.12
C LYS A 134 -8.94 9.83 -27.31
N VAL A 135 -9.99 9.05 -27.02
CA VAL A 135 -9.88 7.79 -26.26
C VAL A 135 -9.06 6.72 -26.99
N THR A 136 -9.08 6.68 -28.32
CA THR A 136 -8.25 5.74 -29.11
C THR A 136 -6.77 6.14 -29.11
N GLU A 137 -6.45 7.44 -29.17
CA GLU A 137 -5.09 7.96 -28.92
C GLU A 137 -4.66 7.75 -27.45
N ASP A 138 -5.62 7.85 -26.52
CA ASP A 138 -5.40 7.62 -25.10
C ASP A 138 -5.06 6.16 -24.82
N GLU A 139 -5.63 5.17 -25.53
CA GLU A 139 -5.32 3.75 -25.24
C GLU A 139 -3.85 3.40 -25.51
N ALA A 140 -3.26 3.94 -26.59
CA ALA A 140 -1.84 3.78 -26.89
C ALA A 140 -0.96 4.51 -25.87
N THR A 141 -1.36 5.73 -25.49
CA THR A 141 -0.67 6.55 -24.48
C THR A 141 -0.75 5.92 -23.09
N LEU A 142 -1.91 5.38 -22.70
CA LEU A 142 -2.18 4.65 -21.47
C LEU A 142 -1.37 3.36 -21.40
N LYS A 143 -1.28 2.58 -22.50
CA LYS A 143 -0.42 1.38 -22.54
C LYS A 143 1.05 1.73 -22.39
N LYS A 144 1.51 2.83 -23.01
CA LYS A 144 2.88 3.31 -22.87
C LYS A 144 3.16 3.78 -21.43
N ALA A 145 2.26 4.56 -20.84
CA ALA A 145 2.34 5.01 -19.45
C ALA A 145 2.30 3.83 -18.48
N PHE A 146 1.41 2.85 -18.69
CA PHE A 146 1.33 1.62 -17.90
C PHE A 146 2.64 0.83 -17.94
N LYS A 147 3.19 0.60 -19.13
CA LYS A 147 4.48 -0.12 -19.28
C LYS A 147 5.63 0.65 -18.64
N PHE A 148 5.62 1.98 -18.74
CA PHE A 148 6.59 2.84 -18.05
C PHE A 148 6.45 2.71 -16.53
N SER A 149 5.24 2.79 -15.98
CA SER A 149 4.98 2.65 -14.54
C SER A 149 5.33 1.27 -14.00
N VAL A 150 4.98 0.19 -14.71
CA VAL A 150 5.33 -1.18 -14.30
C VAL A 150 6.83 -1.40 -14.34
N ARG A 151 7.51 -0.95 -15.40
CA ARG A 151 8.96 -1.10 -15.53
C ARG A 151 9.71 -0.23 -14.52
N GLY A 152 9.36 1.05 -14.44
CA GLY A 152 9.99 2.00 -13.52
C GLY A 152 9.74 1.63 -12.06
N GLY A 153 8.47 1.41 -11.69
CA GLY A 153 8.09 1.01 -10.34
C GLY A 153 8.65 -0.36 -9.94
N GLY A 154 8.61 -1.34 -10.84
CA GLY A 154 9.19 -2.66 -10.61
C GLY A 154 10.70 -2.61 -10.38
N ILE A 155 11.45 -1.90 -11.24
CA ILE A 155 12.90 -1.73 -11.08
C ILE A 155 13.21 -1.00 -9.78
N MET A 156 12.52 0.11 -9.48
CA MET A 156 12.75 0.87 -8.26
C MET A 156 12.50 0.03 -7.00
N THR A 157 11.45 -0.79 -7.02
CA THR A 157 11.12 -1.72 -5.92
C THR A 157 12.23 -2.74 -5.71
N LEU A 158 12.72 -3.37 -6.78
CA LEU A 158 13.82 -4.33 -6.69
C LEU A 158 15.11 -3.67 -6.18
N VAL A 159 15.42 -2.46 -6.65
CA VAL A 159 16.61 -1.74 -6.22
C VAL A 159 16.52 -1.36 -4.74
N LEU A 160 15.42 -0.74 -4.30
CA LEU A 160 15.31 -0.22 -2.94
C LEU A 160 15.02 -1.28 -1.87
N ILE A 161 14.30 -2.35 -2.22
CA ILE A 161 13.90 -3.37 -1.24
C ILE A 161 14.88 -4.55 -1.22
N ILE A 162 15.47 -4.90 -2.36
CA ILE A 162 16.32 -6.10 -2.47
C ILE A 162 17.78 -5.69 -2.63
N PHE A 163 18.11 -4.97 -3.70
CA PHE A 163 19.51 -4.74 -4.07
C PHE A 163 20.25 -3.82 -3.10
N TRP A 164 19.60 -2.77 -2.60
CA TRP A 164 20.21 -1.83 -1.65
C TRP A 164 20.38 -2.43 -0.25
N PRO A 165 19.37 -3.08 0.36
CA PRO A 165 19.51 -3.60 1.72
C PRO A 165 20.41 -4.84 1.78
N MET A 166 20.49 -5.64 0.72
CA MET A 166 21.22 -6.92 0.74
C MET A 166 22.72 -6.75 1.07
N PRO A 167 23.50 -5.84 0.46
CA PRO A 167 24.89 -5.59 0.86
C PRO A 167 25.04 -5.09 2.29
N LEU A 168 24.12 -4.24 2.77
CA LEU A 168 24.14 -3.72 4.15
C LEU A 168 23.95 -4.87 5.16
N ILE A 169 23.03 -5.78 4.88
CA ILE A 169 22.79 -6.97 5.70
C ILE A 169 23.97 -7.93 5.61
N ALA A 170 24.46 -8.23 4.40
CA ALA A 170 25.53 -9.19 4.18
C ALA A 170 26.87 -8.76 4.78
N SER A 171 27.13 -7.45 4.83
CA SER A 171 28.33 -6.89 5.47
C SER A 171 28.19 -6.70 7.00
N GLY A 172 26.98 -6.87 7.55
CA GLY A 172 26.70 -6.56 8.96
C GLY A 172 26.94 -5.09 9.29
N TYR A 173 26.77 -4.19 8.32
CA TYR A 173 27.12 -2.78 8.47
C TYR A 173 26.25 -2.10 9.53
N VAL A 174 26.90 -1.56 10.56
CA VAL A 174 26.27 -0.73 11.59
C VAL A 174 26.61 0.72 11.29
N PHE A 175 25.57 1.54 11.08
CA PHE A 175 25.74 2.96 10.84
C PHE A 175 26.37 3.64 12.06
N ASP A 176 27.44 4.40 11.83
CA ASP A 176 27.95 5.33 12.83
C ASP A 176 27.05 6.57 12.89
N LEU A 177 27.26 7.42 13.91
CA LEU A 177 26.42 8.60 14.10
C LEU A 177 26.46 9.55 12.89
N GLY A 178 27.61 9.67 12.24
CA GLY A 178 27.80 10.49 11.05
C GLY A 178 27.01 9.98 9.85
N ALA A 179 27.19 8.71 9.48
CA ALA A 179 26.46 8.11 8.36
C ALA A 179 24.94 8.06 8.63
N TYR A 180 24.54 7.77 9.86
CA TYR A 180 23.12 7.81 10.25
C TYR A 180 22.52 9.22 10.11
N GLY A 181 23.26 10.25 10.55
CA GLY A 181 22.82 11.65 10.41
C GLY A 181 22.60 12.04 8.94
N ILE A 182 23.53 11.66 8.06
CA ILE A 182 23.40 11.90 6.61
C ILE A 182 22.18 11.15 6.05
N TRP A 183 21.99 9.88 6.44
CA TRP A 183 20.86 9.07 6.00
C TRP A 183 19.51 9.70 6.36
N VAL A 184 19.38 10.16 7.61
CA VAL A 184 18.18 10.84 8.09
C VAL A 184 17.96 12.15 7.32
N ALA A 185 19.01 12.96 7.11
CA ALA A 185 18.90 14.21 6.37
C ALA A 185 18.41 13.99 4.92
N VAL A 186 18.97 13.01 4.21
CA VAL A 186 18.52 12.64 2.85
C VAL A 186 17.06 12.22 2.86
N SER A 187 16.66 11.40 3.85
CA SER A 187 15.26 10.94 3.99
C SER A 187 14.29 12.10 4.23
N VAL A 188 14.65 13.07 5.08
CA VAL A 188 13.83 14.25 5.36
C VAL A 188 13.68 15.14 4.12
N ILE A 189 14.76 15.39 3.38
CA ILE A 189 14.72 16.16 2.14
C ILE A 189 13.82 15.47 1.12
N TRP A 190 14.01 14.17 0.93
CA TRP A 190 13.21 13.37 0.00
C TRP A 190 11.71 13.48 0.32
N VAL A 191 11.31 13.21 1.56
CA VAL A 191 9.91 13.22 1.98
C VAL A 191 9.31 14.63 1.87
N SER A 192 10.10 15.66 2.16
CA SER A 192 9.67 17.06 2.07
C SER A 192 9.40 17.48 0.61
N VAL A 193 10.31 17.13 -0.30
CA VAL A 193 10.12 17.38 -1.74
C VAL A 193 8.91 16.59 -2.26
N ALA A 194 8.80 15.30 -1.93
CA ALA A 194 7.66 14.48 -2.33
C ALA A 194 6.32 15.04 -1.81
N SER A 195 6.27 15.47 -0.54
CA SER A 195 5.09 16.10 0.06
C SER A 195 4.67 17.37 -0.69
N MET A 196 5.64 18.22 -1.05
CA MET A 196 5.39 19.43 -1.84
C MET A 196 4.74 19.08 -3.19
N PHE A 197 5.25 18.08 -3.90
CA PHE A 197 4.64 17.62 -5.15
C PHE A 197 3.22 17.09 -4.95
N ILE A 198 2.99 16.22 -3.96
CA ILE A 198 1.68 15.61 -3.71
C ILE A 198 0.62 16.66 -3.31
N ILE A 199 1.01 17.68 -2.55
CA ILE A 199 0.09 18.72 -2.08
C ILE A 199 -0.20 19.75 -3.19
N PHE A 200 0.83 20.28 -3.85
CA PHE A 200 0.66 21.41 -4.76
C PHE A 200 0.34 20.99 -6.20
N MET A 201 0.80 19.84 -6.68
CA MET A 201 0.55 19.42 -8.07
C MET A 201 -0.94 19.28 -8.38
N PRO A 202 -1.78 18.63 -7.53
CA PRO A 202 -3.22 18.58 -7.77
C PRO A 202 -3.87 19.96 -7.78
N LEU A 203 -3.42 20.88 -6.91
CA LEU A 203 -3.95 22.25 -6.84
C LEU A 203 -3.62 23.05 -8.11
N ILE A 204 -2.40 22.89 -8.65
CA ILE A 204 -1.99 23.54 -9.89
C ILE A 204 -2.77 22.97 -11.08
N GLN A 205 -2.95 21.65 -11.17
CA GLN A 205 -3.72 21.01 -12.25
C GLN A 205 -5.21 21.36 -12.18
N ALA A 206 -5.77 21.48 -10.97
CA ALA A 206 -7.17 21.83 -10.76
C ALA A 206 -7.45 23.34 -10.83
N ARG A 207 -6.43 24.20 -11.03
CA ARG A 207 -6.59 25.67 -10.96
C ARG A 207 -7.68 26.22 -11.87
N ASP A 208 -7.83 25.67 -13.07
CA ASP A 208 -8.83 26.14 -14.05
C ASP A 208 -10.24 25.67 -13.66
N ALA A 209 -10.37 24.47 -13.09
CA ALA A 209 -11.63 23.96 -12.55
C ALA A 209 -12.06 24.76 -11.31
N ILE A 210 -11.13 25.03 -10.40
CA ILE A 210 -11.34 25.88 -9.23
C ILE A 210 -11.74 27.29 -9.68
N ALA A 211 -11.03 27.89 -10.64
CA ALA A 211 -11.36 29.21 -11.18
C ALA A 211 -12.74 29.26 -11.87
N LYS A 212 -13.17 28.17 -12.53
CA LYS A 212 -14.54 28.07 -13.11
C LYS A 212 -15.62 28.12 -12.02
N VAL A 213 -15.43 27.37 -10.92
CA VAL A 213 -16.36 27.37 -9.77
C VAL A 213 -16.43 28.76 -9.13
N PHE A 214 -15.28 29.40 -8.89
CA PHE A 214 -15.23 30.74 -8.31
C PHE A 214 -15.82 31.84 -9.21
N ARG A 215 -15.79 31.66 -10.54
CA ARG A 215 -16.37 32.61 -11.50
C ARG A 215 -17.90 32.47 -11.67
N GLY A 216 -18.55 31.56 -10.95
CA GLY A 216 -20.00 31.37 -10.99
C GLY A 216 -20.54 30.89 -12.35
N LYS A 217 -19.66 30.44 -13.26
CA LYS A 217 -20.10 29.82 -14.51
C LYS A 217 -20.69 28.46 -14.15
N LYS A 218 -22.01 28.31 -14.33
CA LYS A 218 -22.65 26.99 -14.28
C LYS A 218 -21.85 26.04 -15.17
N ALA A 219 -21.59 24.83 -14.67
CA ALA A 219 -21.19 23.74 -15.55
C ALA A 219 -22.22 23.71 -16.68
N GLU A 220 -21.79 23.95 -17.92
CA GLU A 220 -22.63 23.60 -19.07
C GLU A 220 -22.99 22.13 -18.87
N SER A 221 -24.30 21.87 -18.77
CA SER A 221 -24.79 20.50 -18.72
C SER A 221 -24.34 19.85 -20.01
N ALA A 222 -23.39 18.93 -19.87
CA ALA A 222 -23.18 17.89 -20.84
C ALA A 222 -24.38 16.94 -20.80
#